data_AF-A0A353VEZ3-F1
#
_entry.id   AF-A0A353VEZ3-F1
#
_cell.length_a   1.000
_cell.length_b   1.000
_cell.length_c   1.000
_cell.angle_alpha   90.00
_cell.angle_beta   90.00
_cell.angle_gamma   90.00
#
_symmetry.space_group_name_H-M   'P 1'
#
loop_
_entity.id
_entity.type
_entity.pdbx_description
1 polymer ?
#
loop_
_entity_poly.entity_id
_entity_poly.type
_entity_poly.pdbx_seq_one_letter_code
_entity_poly.pdbx_strand_id
1 'polypeptide(L)'
;SRYRNPAVDRLLDEADAMTSGPARFGRYHQAEQTIVDDAAWISLYHYSSRALVKRHVKGLERSALSSAPEFLVPLRKVWLDR
;
A
#
# COMPACT_ATOMS: atom_id res chain seq x y z
N SER A 1 5.73 -17.86 -7.05
CA SER A 1 4.79 -18.71 -6.29
C SER A 1 4.04 -19.62 -7.27
N ARG A 2 3.72 -20.87 -6.89
CA ARG A 2 2.84 -21.77 -7.66
C ARG A 2 1.42 -21.84 -7.07
N TYR A 3 1.09 -20.96 -6.13
CA TYR A 3 -0.21 -20.87 -5.49
C TYR A 3 -1.33 -20.68 -6.51
N ARG A 4 -2.40 -21.45 -6.38
CA ARG A 4 -3.59 -21.43 -7.23
C ARG A 4 -4.80 -21.73 -6.36
N ASN A 5 -5.72 -20.79 -6.27
CA ASN A 5 -6.96 -20.96 -5.52
C ASN A 5 -8.10 -20.29 -6.31
N PRO A 6 -8.95 -21.05 -7.03
CA PRO A 6 -10.02 -20.49 -7.85
C PRO A 6 -11.03 -19.64 -7.07
N ALA A 7 -11.14 -19.82 -5.75
CA ALA A 7 -11.99 -18.98 -4.92
C ALA A 7 -11.37 -17.59 -4.71
N VAL A 8 -10.05 -17.53 -4.50
CA VAL A 8 -9.30 -16.26 -4.44
C VAL A 8 -9.39 -15.54 -5.78
N ASP A 9 -9.14 -16.23 -6.89
CA ASP A 9 -9.21 -15.65 -8.24
C ASP A 9 -10.58 -14.99 -8.47
N ARG A 10 -11.67 -15.70 -8.13
CA ARG A 10 -13.04 -15.16 -8.26
C ARG A 10 -13.28 -13.92 -7.38
N LEU A 11 -12.80 -13.93 -6.13
CA LEU A 11 -12.97 -12.79 -5.23
C LEU A 11 -12.25 -11.54 -5.76
N LEU A 12 -11.07 -11.73 -6.35
CA LEU A 12 -10.29 -10.64 -6.96
C LEU A 12 -10.97 -10.12 -8.24
N ASP A 13 -11.42 -11.02 -9.13
CA ASP A 13 -12.15 -10.64 -10.35
C ASP A 13 -13.45 -9.88 -10.04
N GLU A 14 -14.21 -10.33 -9.03
CA GLU A 14 -15.41 -9.64 -8.54
C GLU A 14 -15.08 -8.24 -8.02
N ALA A 15 -14.01 -8.10 -7.23
CA ALA A 15 -13.60 -6.81 -6.66
C ALA A 15 -13.12 -5.82 -7.72
N ASP A 16 -12.41 -6.28 -8.74
CA ASP A 16 -11.89 -5.43 -9.82
C ASP A 16 -13.01 -4.83 -10.69
N ALA A 17 -14.14 -5.53 -10.83
CA ALA A 17 -15.33 -5.02 -11.52
C ALA A 17 -16.15 -4.02 -10.70
N MET A 18 -15.88 -3.87 -9.40
CA MET A 18 -16.65 -3.00 -8.51
C MET A 18 -16.15 -1.54 -8.53
N THR A 19 -17.08 -0.60 -8.31
CA THR A 19 -16.71 0.79 -8.01
C THR A 19 -15.91 0.87 -6.72
N SER A 20 -14.96 1.80 -6.66
CA SER A 20 -14.18 2.07 -5.44
C SER A 20 -15.10 2.39 -4.26
N GLY A 21 -14.90 1.70 -3.14
CA GLY A 21 -15.68 1.90 -1.93
C GLY A 21 -15.56 0.74 -0.94
N PRO A 22 -16.26 0.84 0.21
CA PRO A 22 -16.16 -0.14 1.29
C PRO A 22 -16.46 -1.57 0.85
N ALA A 23 -17.42 -1.75 -0.06
CA ALA A 23 -17.80 -3.07 -0.56
C ALA A 23 -16.67 -3.75 -1.35
N ARG A 24 -15.96 -2.97 -2.20
CA ARG A 24 -14.79 -3.46 -2.95
C ARG A 24 -13.65 -3.83 -1.99
N PHE A 25 -13.39 -3.01 -0.97
CA PHE A 25 -12.40 -3.35 0.05
C PHE A 25 -12.75 -4.63 0.82
N GLY A 26 -14.04 -4.84 1.15
CA GLY A 26 -14.49 -6.07 1.79
C GLY A 26 -14.17 -7.32 0.98
N ARG A 27 -14.32 -7.27 -0.35
CA ARG A 27 -13.99 -8.40 -1.25
C ARG A 27 -12.49 -8.69 -1.29
N TYR A 28 -11.64 -7.65 -1.42
CA TYR A 28 -10.20 -7.86 -1.33
C TYR A 28 -9.76 -8.41 0.02
N HIS A 29 -10.39 -7.99 1.12
CA HIS A 29 -10.05 -8.51 2.46
C HIS A 29 -10.40 -9.99 2.61
N GLN A 30 -11.51 -10.45 2.02
CA GLN A 30 -11.85 -11.88 1.98
C GLN A 30 -10.82 -12.70 1.20
N ALA A 31 -10.35 -12.17 0.07
CA ALA A 31 -9.29 -12.80 -0.71
C ALA A 31 -7.97 -12.85 0.08
N GLU A 32 -7.58 -11.75 0.71
CA GLU A 32 -6.38 -11.65 1.55
C GLU A 32 -6.43 -12.64 2.72
N GLN A 33 -7.54 -12.71 3.44
CA GLN A 33 -7.71 -13.65 4.55
C GLN A 33 -7.49 -15.10 4.10
N THR A 34 -8.08 -15.48 2.95
CA THR A 34 -7.88 -16.82 2.37
C THR A 34 -6.41 -17.10 2.04
N ILE A 35 -5.69 -16.11 1.47
CA ILE A 35 -4.26 -16.23 1.15
C ILE A 35 -3.41 -16.41 2.42
N VAL A 36 -3.77 -15.71 3.50
CA VAL A 36 -3.09 -15.81 4.81
C VAL A 36 -3.37 -17.17 5.45
N ASP A 37 -4.62 -17.62 5.44
CA ASP A 37 -5.04 -18.92 5.99
C ASP A 37 -4.37 -20.09 5.26
N ASP A 38 -4.25 -19.99 3.93
CA ASP A 38 -3.53 -20.96 3.10
C ASP A 38 -2.00 -20.90 3.26
N ALA A 39 -1.48 -19.95 4.06
CA ALA A 39 -0.07 -19.71 4.29
C ALA A 39 0.75 -19.60 2.99
N ALA A 40 0.17 -18.99 1.94
CA ALA A 40 0.80 -18.89 0.63
C ALA A 40 2.08 -18.03 0.63
N TRP A 41 2.24 -17.18 1.66
CA TRP A 41 3.44 -16.38 1.94
C TRP A 41 3.65 -16.26 3.46
N ILE A 42 4.90 -16.31 3.92
CA ILE A 42 5.30 -15.92 5.29
C ILE A 42 5.52 -14.40 5.40
N SER A 43 4.48 -13.65 5.81
CA SER A 43 4.55 -12.18 5.94
C SER A 43 5.45 -11.77 7.11
N LEU A 44 6.58 -11.12 6.82
CA LEU A 44 7.57 -10.74 7.84
C LEU A 44 7.34 -9.33 8.41
N TYR A 45 7.25 -8.33 7.54
CA TYR A 45 7.07 -6.93 7.93
C TYR A 45 6.61 -6.08 6.75
N HIS A 46 6.02 -4.92 7.04
CA HIS A 46 5.87 -3.83 6.08
C HIS A 46 7.08 -2.89 6.18
N TYR A 47 7.52 -2.34 5.05
CA TYR A 47 8.63 -1.39 5.05
C TYR A 47 8.23 -0.11 5.79
N SER A 48 9.12 0.36 6.64
CA SER A 48 9.09 1.71 7.18
C SER A 48 10.40 2.39 6.88
N SER A 49 10.36 3.71 6.66
CA SER A 49 11.56 4.47 6.34
C SER A 49 11.61 5.75 7.16
N ARG A 50 12.82 6.11 7.60
CA ARG A 50 13.09 7.30 8.39
C ARG A 50 13.92 8.26 7.55
N ALA A 51 13.60 9.54 7.65
CA ALA A 51 14.34 10.60 6.98
C ALA A 51 14.56 11.76 7.94
N LEU A 52 15.74 12.39 7.86
CA LEU A 52 16.04 13.63 8.55
C LEU A 52 15.79 14.78 7.58
N VAL A 53 14.97 15.74 7.99
CA VAL A 53 14.58 16.90 7.18
C VAL A 53 15.10 18.14 7.86
N LYS A 54 15.78 19.02 7.10
CA LYS A 54 16.27 20.30 7.65
C LYS A 54 15.09 21.13 8.15
N ARG A 55 15.27 21.84 9.28
CA ARG A 55 14.17 22.60 9.94
C ARG A 55 13.52 23.66 9.04
N HIS A 56 14.29 24.25 8.12
CA HIS A 56 13.79 25.23 7.17
C HIS A 56 13.05 24.62 5.97
N VAL A 57 13.10 23.30 5.75
CA VAL A 57 12.32 22.66 4.68
C VAL A 57 10.91 22.40 5.19
N LYS A 58 9.93 23.01 4.54
CA LYS A 58 8.50 22.90 4.89
C LYS A 58 7.71 22.29 3.74
N GLY A 59 6.55 21.71 4.04
CA GLY A 59 5.64 21.15 3.04
C GLY A 59 6.09 19.84 2.40
N LEU A 60 7.14 19.20 2.94
CA LEU A 60 7.55 17.85 2.52
C LEU A 60 6.59 16.81 3.11
N GLU A 61 5.65 16.35 2.28
CA GLU A 61 4.73 15.26 2.61
C GLU A 61 5.40 13.89 2.41
N ARG A 62 4.77 12.82 2.90
CA ARG A 62 5.18 11.43 2.62
C ARG A 62 3.95 10.63 2.27
N SER A 63 4.03 9.81 1.23
CA SER A 63 3.01 8.81 0.94
C SER A 63 3.28 7.54 1.75
N ALA A 64 2.26 6.68 1.90
CA ALA A 64 2.40 5.36 2.53
C ALA A 64 3.41 4.45 1.80
N LEU A 65 3.69 4.74 0.53
CA LEU A 65 4.67 4.01 -0.30
C LEU A 65 6.02 4.72 -0.42
N SER A 66 6.20 5.88 0.23
CA SER A 66 7.48 6.60 0.17
C SER A 66 8.56 5.86 0.97
N SER A 67 9.68 5.55 0.32
CA SER A 67 10.90 5.08 0.98
C SER A 67 11.85 6.26 1.20
N ALA A 68 12.79 6.18 2.13
CA ALA A 68 13.88 7.17 2.16
C ALA A 68 14.99 6.60 1.26
N PRO A 69 15.52 7.34 0.26
CA PRO A 69 15.34 8.78 0.02
C PRO A 69 14.19 9.17 -0.94
N GLU A 70 13.44 8.20 -1.48
CA GLU A 70 12.41 8.42 -2.51
C GLU A 70 11.07 8.90 -1.92
N PHE A 71 10.91 10.22 -1.84
CA PHE A 71 9.63 10.83 -1.56
C PHE A 71 8.78 10.83 -2.84
N LEU A 72 7.85 9.87 -2.94
CA LEU A 72 6.96 9.71 -4.10
C LEU A 72 5.88 10.81 -4.20
N VAL A 73 5.93 11.82 -3.33
CA VAL A 73 5.02 12.96 -3.36
C VAL A 73 5.60 14.10 -4.20
N PRO A 74 4.77 14.84 -4.97
CA PRO A 74 5.25 15.98 -5.75
C PRO A 74 5.89 17.08 -4.88
N LEU A 75 7.06 17.57 -5.29
CA LEU A 75 7.78 18.64 -4.58
C LEU A 75 7.17 20.04 -4.70
N ARG A 76 6.07 20.20 -5.46
CA ARG A 76 5.44 21.52 -5.70
C ARG A 76 5.00 22.25 -4.42
N LYS A 77 4.77 21.50 -3.34
CA LYS A 77 4.37 22.03 -2.03
C LYS A 77 5.57 22.35 -1.13
N VAL A 78 6.78 21.97 -1.54
CA VAL A 78 7.99 22.11 -0.73
C VAL A 78 8.55 23.51 -0.88
N TRP A 79 8.87 24.15 0.24
CA TRP A 79 9.48 25.47 0.28
C TRP A 79 10.51 25.58 1.42
N LEU A 80 11.35 26.62 1.34
CA LEU A 80 12.40 26.89 2.33
C LEU A 80 12.04 28.14 3.14
N ASP A 81 11.89 27.96 4.45
CA ASP A 81 11.67 29.00 5.44
C ASP A 81 13.00 29.68 5.78
N ARG A 82 13.10 30.98 5.53
CA ARG A 82 14.37 31.71 5.57
C ARG A 82 14.63 32.30 6.94
#